data_AF-A0A7A6LZT7-F1
#
_entry.id   AF-A0A7A6LZT7-F1
#
_cell.length_a   1.000
_cell.length_b   1.000
_cell.length_c   1.000
_cell.angle_alpha   90.00
_cell.angle_beta   90.00
_cell.angle_gamma   90.00
#
_symmetry.space_group_name_H-M   'P 1'
#
loop_
_entity.id
_entity.type
_entity.pdbx_description
1 polymer ?
#
loop_
_entity_poly.entity_id
_entity_poly.type
_entity_poly.pdbx_seq_one_letter_code
_entity_poly.pdbx_strand_id
1 'polypeptide(L)' 'MKQVCVLGNGQLGRMLRQAGEPLGIAVWPVGLDAEPAAV' A
#
# COMPACT_ATOMS: atom_id res chain seq x y z
N MET A 1 0.60 -14.84 3.94
CA MET A 1 0.59 -13.62 3.10
C MET A 1 0.80 -12.43 4.02
N LYS A 2 1.85 -11.62 3.81
CA LYS A 2 2.08 -10.40 4.62
C LYS A 2 1.45 -9.20 3.92
N GLN A 3 0.76 -8.35 4.67
CA GLN A 3 0.10 -7.14 4.16
C GLN A 3 0.74 -5.90 4.77
N VAL A 4 0.89 -4.85 3.98
CA VAL A 4 1.46 -3.56 4.40
C VAL A 4 0.60 -2.43 3.85
N CYS A 5 0.18 -1.51 4.70
CA CYS A 5 -0.45 -0.26 4.28
C CYS A 5 0.58 0.87 4.33
N VAL A 6 0.64 1.68 3.28
CA VAL A 6 1.56 2.83 3.16
C VAL A 6 0.71 4.09 3.10
N LEU A 7 0.87 4.98 4.08
CA LEU A 7 0.23 6.28 4.04
C LEU A 7 0.92 7.16 2.99
N GLY A 8 0.16 7.61 2.00
CA GLY A 8 0.62 8.33 0.82
C GLY A 8 0.44 7.52 -0.48
N ASN A 9 -0.28 8.09 -1.45
CA ASN A 9 -0.57 7.46 -2.76
C ASN A 9 0.35 7.96 -3.90
N GLY A 10 1.53 8.45 -3.53
CA GLY A 10 2.55 8.96 -4.46
C GLY A 10 3.30 7.85 -5.21
N GLN A 11 4.28 8.25 -6.02
CA GLN A 11 5.13 7.32 -6.78
C GLN A 11 5.81 6.28 -5.89
N LEU A 12 6.30 6.68 -4.70
CA LEU A 12 7.02 5.78 -3.79
C LEU A 12 6.14 4.62 -3.31
N GLY A 13 4.87 4.86 -2.96
CA GLY A 13 3.94 3.80 -2.57
C GLY A 13 3.69 2.79 -3.70
N ARG A 14 3.64 3.27 -4.95
CA ARG A 14 3.50 2.39 -6.14
C ARG A 14 4.77 1.58 -6.40
N MET A 15 5.95 2.18 -6.23
CA MET A 15 7.22 1.46 -6.32
C MET A 15 7.33 0.37 -5.25
N LEU A 16 6.91 0.66 -4.01
CA LEU A 16 6.85 -0.34 -2.93
C LEU A 16 5.89 -1.48 -3.27
N ARG A 17 4.73 -1.18 -3.88
CA ARG A 17 3.81 -2.21 -4.36
C ARG A 17 4.43 -3.12 -5.40
N GLN A 18 5.10 -2.55 -6.39
CA GLN A 18 5.80 -3.32 -7.43
C GLN A 18 6.93 -4.18 -6.85
N ALA A 19 7.67 -3.68 -5.86
CA ALA A 19 8.73 -4.45 -5.20
C ALA A 19 8.18 -5.57 -4.30
N GLY A 20 7.02 -5.36 -3.68
CA GLY A 20 6.38 -6.33 -2.77
C GLY A 20 5.72 -7.52 -3.49
N GLU A 21 5.15 -7.30 -4.67
CA GLU A 21 4.47 -8.33 -5.46
C GLU A 21 5.31 -9.60 -5.70
N PRO A 22 6.56 -9.54 -6.23
CA PRO A 22 7.39 -10.73 -6.41
C PRO A 22 7.84 -11.38 -5.10
N LEU A 23 7.72 -10.68 -3.96
CA LEU A 23 8.07 -11.19 -2.63
C LEU A 23 6.86 -11.79 -1.88
N GLY A 24 5.67 -11.82 -2.51
CA GLY A 24 4.44 -12.27 -1.87
C GLY A 24 3.94 -11.33 -0.76
N ILE A 25 4.28 -10.04 -0.86
CA ILE A 25 3.85 -8.97 0.05
C ILE A 25 2.81 -8.11 -0.65
N ALA A 26 1.60 -8.06 -0.10
CA ALA A 26 0.56 -7.16 -0.60
C ALA A 26 0.76 -5.76 0.01
N VAL A 27 0.99 -4.76 -0.84
CA VAL A 27 1.17 -3.36 -0.42
C VAL A 27 -0.01 -2.52 -0.87
N TRP A 28 -0.57 -1.75 0.06
CA TRP A 28 -1.73 -0.89 -0.14
C TRP A 28 -1.32 0.57 0.07
N PRO A 29 -1.07 1.34 -1.00
CA PRO A 29 -0.92 2.79 -0.91
C PRO A 29 -2.27 3.41 -0.53
N VAL A 30 -2.30 4.23 0.51
CA VAL A 30 -3.50 4.86 1.06
C VAL A 30 -3.38 6.36 0.88
N GLY A 31 -4.36 6.99 0.22
CA GLY A 31 -4.45 8.45 0.11
C GLY A 31 -4.67 9.10 1.48
N LEU A 32 -4.24 10.34 1.67
CA LEU A 32 -4.54 11.08 2.91
C LEU A 32 -6.03 11.41 3.04
N ASP A 33 -6.70 11.46 1.90
CA ASP A 33 -8.14 11.65 1.69
C ASP A 33 -8.92 10.34 1.72
N ALA A 34 -8.25 9.19 1.86
CA ALA A 34 -8.93 7.90 1.93
C ALA A 34 -9.80 7.86 3.19
N GLU A 35 -11.10 7.60 3.01
CA GLU A 35 -11.99 7.35 4.14
C GLU A 35 -11.52 6.11 4.90
N PRO A 36 -11.38 6.19 6.24
CA PRO A 36 -11.17 5.00 7.04
C PRO A 36 -12.39 4.09 6.85
N ALA A 37 -12.20 2.95 6.21
CA ALA A 37 -13.21 1.89 6.29
C ALA A 37 -13.29 1.49 7.77
N ALA A 38 -14.43 1.74 8.40
CA ALA A 38 -14.71 1.20 9.73
C ALA A 38 -14.53 -0.32 9.63
N VAL A 39 -13.54 -0.84 10.34
CA VAL A 39 -13.22 -2.27 10.43
C VAL A 39 -14.13 -2.97 11.42
#